data_AF-A0A6A4Z1X6-F1
#
_entry.id   AF-A0A6A4Z1X6-F1
#
_cell.length_a   1.000
_cell.length_b   1.000
_cell.length_c   1.000
_cell.angle_alpha   90.00
_cell.angle_beta   90.00
_cell.angle_gamma   90.00
#
_symmetry.space_group_name_H-M   'P 1'
#
loop_
_entity.id
_entity.type
_entity.pdbx_description
1 polymer ?
#
loop_
_entity_poly.entity_id
_entity_poly.type
_entity_poly.pdbx_seq_one_letter_code
_entity_poly.pdbx_strand_id
1 'polypeptide(L)'
;AFVHVPEPKAAPWAQWKVFNTGDGKIVLQADSNNFLARCNNCAPTAAYPDEAFVHVSDWHGKSYAQWTCEDAGNGKISLKADTGRRLARCNNCLPGAYPDSAFVHSNSVSDPWAQWDIVSDNSNVGRCVAPTTLAPTTLTPTPTTTTKTPAPTTTTPAPTTTTPTPTTTTPAPTTTTPAPTTTTKTPAPTTTTTTPAPTTTTQAPTTTTLTPTTATPATTQPGYDDPTDDTPSDDTPSDDTPSDDNTGY
;
A
#
# COMPACT_ATOMS: atom_id res chain seq x y z
N ALA A 1 5.16 1.67 -10.17
CA ALA A 1 5.76 0.89 -9.08
C ALA A 1 6.82 -0.02 -9.68
N PHE A 2 7.97 -0.20 -9.02
CA PHE A 2 9.11 -0.93 -9.55
C PHE A 2 9.30 -2.25 -8.82
N VAL A 3 9.80 -3.28 -9.52
CA VAL A 3 9.98 -4.63 -9.00
C VAL A 3 11.48 -4.92 -8.93
N HIS A 4 12.14 -4.44 -7.88
CA HIS A 4 13.60 -4.45 -7.80
C HIS A 4 14.16 -4.86 -6.44
N VAL A 5 13.30 -5.13 -5.46
CA VAL A 5 13.72 -5.47 -4.09
C VAL A 5 13.83 -6.99 -3.97
N PRO A 6 15.05 -7.54 -3.80
CA PRO A 6 15.24 -8.99 -3.72
C PRO A 6 14.83 -9.58 -2.37
N GLU A 7 14.97 -8.81 -1.28
CA GLU A 7 14.62 -9.24 0.09
C GLU A 7 13.57 -8.28 0.69
N PRO A 8 12.27 -8.51 0.44
CA PRO A 8 11.22 -7.58 0.86
C PRO A 8 11.02 -7.54 2.38
N LYS A 9 11.43 -8.57 3.13
CA LYS A 9 11.29 -8.57 4.59
C LYS A 9 12.14 -7.49 5.26
N ALA A 10 13.29 -7.16 4.67
CA ALA A 10 14.21 -6.16 5.19
C ALA A 10 13.95 -4.74 4.65
N ALA A 11 12.95 -4.54 3.78
CA ALA A 11 12.70 -3.29 3.08
C ALA A 11 11.27 -2.77 3.34
N PRO A 12 11.06 -1.83 4.28
CA PRO A 12 9.73 -1.34 4.64
C PRO A 12 8.91 -0.81 3.46
N TRP A 13 9.54 -0.14 2.49
CA TRP A 13 8.90 0.38 1.28
C TRP A 13 8.46 -0.71 0.27
N ALA A 14 8.89 -1.96 0.47
CA ALA A 14 8.45 -3.12 -0.30
C ALA A 14 7.39 -3.95 0.45
N GLN A 15 7.04 -3.57 1.68
CA GLN A 15 6.02 -4.22 2.49
C GLN A 15 4.66 -3.58 2.24
N TRP A 16 3.62 -4.42 2.25
CA TRP A 16 2.25 -3.99 1.99
C TRP A 16 1.34 -4.41 3.14
N LYS A 17 0.52 -3.48 3.63
CA LYS A 17 -0.64 -3.85 4.44
C LYS A 17 -1.75 -4.26 3.50
N VAL A 18 -2.31 -5.45 3.71
CA VAL A 18 -3.35 -6.02 2.86
C VAL A 18 -4.68 -5.94 3.59
N PHE A 19 -5.68 -5.33 2.96
CA PHE A 19 -7.04 -5.25 3.51
C PHE A 19 -8.01 -5.98 2.58
N ASN A 20 -8.95 -6.72 3.17
CA ASN A 20 -10.10 -7.26 2.46
C ASN A 20 -11.15 -6.16 2.31
N THR A 21 -11.68 -5.98 1.11
CA THR A 21 -12.71 -4.98 0.79
C THR A 21 -14.12 -5.43 1.19
N GLY A 22 -14.30 -6.71 1.56
CA GLY A 22 -15.58 -7.32 1.94
C GLY A 22 -16.36 -7.92 0.77
N ASP A 23 -15.95 -7.69 -0.48
CA ASP A 23 -16.60 -8.16 -1.71
C ASP A 23 -15.72 -9.15 -2.51
N GLY A 24 -14.77 -9.81 -1.83
CA GLY A 24 -13.86 -10.78 -2.44
C GLY A 24 -12.69 -10.15 -3.19
N LYS A 25 -12.40 -8.87 -2.95
CA LYS A 25 -11.19 -8.18 -3.43
C LYS A 25 -10.27 -7.82 -2.27
N ILE A 26 -9.07 -7.40 -2.63
CA ILE A 26 -8.07 -6.88 -1.71
C ILE A 26 -7.56 -5.53 -2.19
N VAL A 27 -7.02 -4.76 -1.25
CA VAL A 27 -6.25 -3.54 -1.53
C VAL A 27 -4.89 -3.65 -0.85
N LEU A 28 -3.88 -3.07 -1.51
CA LEU A 28 -2.48 -3.12 -1.08
C LEU A 28 -2.06 -1.71 -0.68
N GLN A 29 -1.92 -1.45 0.62
CA GLN A 29 -1.49 -0.16 1.14
C GLN A 29 0.02 -0.15 1.35
N ALA A 30 0.70 0.84 0.77
CA ALA A 30 2.11 1.08 0.98
C ALA A 30 2.38 1.78 2.32
N ASP A 31 3.65 1.90 2.68
CA ASP A 31 4.14 2.69 3.83
C ASP A 31 3.71 4.17 3.79
N SER A 32 3.52 4.74 2.60
CA SER A 32 2.97 6.08 2.38
C SER A 32 1.49 6.25 2.74
N ASN A 33 0.80 5.18 3.17
CA ASN A 33 -0.64 5.08 3.37
C ASN A 33 -1.51 5.18 2.09
N ASN A 34 -0.91 5.39 0.92
CA ASN A 34 -1.59 5.27 -0.36
C ASN A 34 -1.68 3.80 -0.81
N PHE A 35 -2.64 3.52 -1.68
CA PHE A 35 -2.94 2.21 -2.23
C PHE A 35 -2.34 2.02 -3.62
N LEU A 36 -1.85 0.81 -3.90
CA LEU A 36 -1.47 0.39 -5.24
C LEU A 36 -2.71 0.32 -6.12
N ALA A 37 -2.66 1.03 -7.24
CA ALA A 37 -3.77 1.14 -8.16
C ALA A 37 -3.28 1.18 -9.60
N ARG A 38 -4.10 0.65 -10.51
CA ARG A 38 -3.93 0.83 -11.95
C ARG A 38 -4.11 2.30 -12.31
N CYS A 39 -3.21 2.80 -13.15
CA CYS A 39 -3.20 4.16 -13.68
C CYS A 39 -3.08 4.06 -15.20
N ASN A 40 -4.09 4.57 -15.91
CA ASN A 40 -4.16 4.51 -17.36
C ASN A 40 -3.53 5.76 -17.99
N ASN A 41 -2.57 5.57 -18.89
CA ASN A 41 -1.80 6.61 -19.59
C ASN A 41 -1.03 7.57 -18.67
N CYS A 42 -0.65 7.11 -17.48
CA CYS A 42 0.08 7.93 -16.51
C CYS A 42 1.58 8.04 -16.83
N ALA A 43 2.08 7.19 -17.74
CA ALA A 43 3.42 7.26 -18.30
C ALA A 43 3.35 7.26 -19.84
N PRO A 44 3.50 8.44 -20.49
CA PRO A 44 3.30 8.57 -21.93
C PRO A 44 4.27 7.76 -22.81
N THR A 45 5.44 7.40 -22.30
CA THR A 45 6.49 6.67 -23.03
C THR A 45 6.48 5.18 -22.75
N ALA A 46 5.51 4.69 -21.99
CA ALA A 46 5.43 3.31 -21.58
C ALA A 46 4.97 2.37 -22.70
N ALA A 47 5.41 1.11 -22.64
CA ALA A 47 5.02 0.08 -23.60
C ALA A 47 3.54 -0.31 -23.51
N TYR A 48 2.89 -0.07 -22.37
CA TYR A 48 1.48 -0.34 -22.14
C TYR A 48 0.82 0.86 -21.45
N PRO A 49 -0.48 1.11 -21.71
CA PRO A 49 -1.16 2.26 -21.13
C PRO A 49 -1.44 2.08 -19.63
N ASP A 50 -1.64 0.84 -19.16
CA ASP A 50 -2.01 0.56 -17.78
C ASP A 50 -0.81 0.17 -16.91
N GLU A 51 -0.40 1.10 -16.04
CA GLU A 51 0.68 0.93 -15.08
C GLU A 51 0.16 0.83 -13.65
N ALA A 52 0.92 0.20 -12.75
CA ALA A 52 0.58 0.18 -11.34
C ALA A 52 1.32 1.26 -10.56
N PHE A 53 0.60 2.14 -9.88
CA PHE A 53 1.13 3.26 -9.09
C PHE A 53 0.57 3.26 -7.68
N VAL A 54 1.39 3.66 -6.71
CA VAL A 54 0.95 3.97 -5.36
C VAL A 54 0.53 5.43 -5.31
N HIS A 55 -0.77 5.70 -5.46
CA HIS A 55 -1.26 7.08 -5.59
C HIS A 55 -2.69 7.31 -5.10
N VAL A 56 -3.46 6.25 -4.85
CA VAL A 56 -4.84 6.37 -4.39
C VAL A 56 -4.84 6.47 -2.86
N SER A 57 -5.37 7.55 -2.28
CA SER A 57 -5.43 7.72 -0.82
C SER A 57 -6.64 7.04 -0.16
N ASP A 58 -7.70 6.81 -0.94
CA ASP A 58 -8.92 6.14 -0.50
C ASP A 58 -9.42 5.24 -1.63
N TRP A 59 -9.56 3.93 -1.40
CA TRP A 59 -9.94 2.95 -2.43
C TRP A 59 -11.46 2.77 -2.60
N HIS A 60 -12.28 3.34 -1.70
CA HIS A 60 -13.72 3.17 -1.77
C HIS A 60 -14.26 3.79 -3.08
N GLY A 61 -15.07 3.00 -3.80
CA GLY A 61 -15.61 3.37 -5.11
C GLY A 61 -14.60 3.42 -6.27
N LYS A 62 -13.32 3.06 -6.04
CA LYS A 62 -12.24 3.12 -7.04
C LYS A 62 -11.81 1.72 -7.43
N SER A 63 -12.52 1.12 -8.38
CA SER A 63 -12.28 -0.26 -8.84
C SER A 63 -10.84 -0.52 -9.26
N TYR A 64 -10.18 0.48 -9.86
CA TYR A 64 -8.79 0.42 -10.30
C TYR A 64 -7.76 0.34 -9.16
N ALA A 65 -8.17 0.56 -7.91
CA ALA A 65 -7.34 0.33 -6.71
C ALA A 65 -7.60 -1.02 -6.04
N GLN A 66 -8.61 -1.77 -6.50
CA GLN A 66 -9.05 -3.02 -5.91
C GLN A 66 -8.65 -4.20 -6.80
N TRP A 67 -8.09 -5.23 -6.19
CA TRP A 67 -7.50 -6.36 -6.88
C TRP A 67 -8.26 -7.64 -6.54
N THR A 68 -8.64 -8.39 -7.57
CA THR A 68 -9.12 -9.76 -7.37
C THR A 68 -7.90 -10.67 -7.25
N CYS A 69 -7.76 -11.35 -6.12
CA CYS A 69 -6.71 -12.34 -5.93
C CYS A 69 -7.11 -13.64 -6.64
N GLU A 70 -6.27 -14.12 -7.56
CA GLU A 70 -6.44 -15.40 -8.27
C GLU A 70 -5.33 -16.37 -7.83
N ASP A 71 -5.67 -17.64 -7.56
CA ASP A 71 -4.68 -18.68 -7.29
C ASP A 71 -3.93 -19.01 -8.60
N ALA A 72 -2.60 -18.84 -8.60
CA ALA A 72 -1.76 -19.15 -9.75
C ALA A 72 -1.13 -20.55 -9.67
N GLY A 73 -1.45 -21.33 -8.62
CA GLY A 73 -0.86 -22.62 -8.36
C GLY A 73 0.55 -22.52 -7.78
N ASN A 74 1.07 -23.64 -7.28
CA ASN A 74 2.40 -23.74 -6.65
C ASN A 74 2.62 -22.71 -5.53
N GLY A 75 1.53 -22.29 -4.89
CA GLY A 75 1.57 -21.30 -3.84
C GLY A 75 1.76 -19.85 -4.29
N LYS A 76 1.73 -19.56 -5.59
CA LYS A 76 1.78 -18.20 -6.13
C LYS A 76 0.38 -17.63 -6.29
N ILE A 77 0.28 -16.31 -6.36
CA ILE A 77 -0.97 -15.62 -6.67
C ILE A 77 -0.85 -14.80 -7.96
N SER A 78 -1.99 -14.40 -8.51
CA SER A 78 -2.08 -13.30 -9.47
C SER A 78 -3.06 -12.25 -8.99
N LEU A 79 -2.83 -11.00 -9.37
CA LEU A 79 -3.65 -9.86 -8.98
C LEU A 79 -4.36 -9.31 -10.22
N LYS A 80 -5.64 -9.64 -10.37
CA LYS A 80 -6.47 -9.18 -11.49
C LYS A 80 -7.10 -7.83 -11.17
N ALA A 81 -6.86 -6.85 -12.05
CA ALA A 81 -7.45 -5.52 -11.96
C ALA A 81 -8.91 -5.49 -12.44
N ASP A 82 -9.54 -4.33 -12.31
CA ASP A 82 -10.88 -4.03 -12.84
C ASP A 82 -11.03 -4.21 -14.36
N THR A 83 -9.93 -4.12 -15.11
CA THR A 83 -9.91 -4.39 -16.56
C THR A 83 -9.94 -5.88 -16.92
N GLY A 84 -9.83 -6.77 -15.92
CA GLY A 84 -9.68 -8.22 -16.13
C GLY A 84 -8.25 -8.66 -16.48
N ARG A 85 -7.33 -7.70 -16.69
CA ARG A 85 -5.90 -7.98 -16.87
C ARG A 85 -5.18 -8.08 -15.53
N ARG A 86 -4.02 -8.74 -15.52
CA ARG A 86 -3.27 -9.05 -14.30
C ARG A 86 -2.09 -8.11 -14.15
N LEU A 87 -1.82 -7.76 -12.89
CA LEU A 87 -0.59 -7.11 -12.47
C LEU A 87 0.58 -8.02 -12.83
N ALA A 88 1.53 -7.46 -13.55
CA ALA A 88 2.63 -8.19 -14.16
C ALA A 88 3.92 -7.36 -14.14
N ARG A 89 5.04 -8.04 -13.96
CA ARG A 89 6.37 -7.47 -14.19
C ARG A 89 6.58 -7.28 -15.69
N CYS A 90 7.05 -6.10 -16.06
CA CYS A 90 7.38 -5.74 -17.43
C CYS A 90 8.82 -5.24 -17.47
N ASN A 91 9.68 -5.93 -18.23
CA ASN A 91 11.09 -5.62 -18.34
C ASN A 91 11.34 -4.62 -19.48
N ASN A 92 12.02 -3.50 -19.18
CA ASN A 92 12.34 -2.39 -20.07
C ASN A 92 11.11 -1.74 -20.72
N CYS A 93 9.95 -1.81 -20.06
CA CYS A 93 8.71 -1.24 -20.58
C CYS A 93 8.53 0.25 -20.26
N LEU A 94 9.40 0.81 -19.43
CA LEU A 94 9.47 2.23 -19.07
C LEU A 94 10.87 2.76 -19.39
N PRO A 95 11.05 3.47 -20.52
CA PRO A 95 12.35 4.06 -20.87
C PRO A 95 12.84 5.02 -19.78
N GLY A 96 14.09 4.86 -19.35
CA GLY A 96 14.72 5.72 -18.34
C GLY A 96 14.34 5.41 -16.88
N ALA A 97 13.60 4.32 -16.64
CA ALA A 97 13.27 3.85 -15.30
C ALA A 97 14.01 2.54 -14.93
N TYR A 98 13.69 1.96 -13.77
CA TYR A 98 14.16 0.61 -13.43
C TYR A 98 13.70 -0.39 -14.50
N PRO A 99 14.55 -1.35 -14.89
CA PRO A 99 14.21 -2.33 -15.93
C PRO A 99 12.87 -3.01 -15.63
N ASP A 100 12.66 -3.42 -14.38
CA ASP A 100 11.46 -4.12 -13.97
C ASP A 100 10.44 -3.19 -13.32
N SER A 101 9.33 -3.03 -14.02
CA SER A 101 8.20 -2.19 -13.62
C SER A 101 6.90 -2.99 -13.57
N ALA A 102 5.99 -2.60 -12.68
CA ALA A 102 4.70 -3.27 -12.54
C ALA A 102 3.64 -2.62 -13.45
N PHE A 103 3.05 -3.43 -14.32
CA PHE A 103 2.04 -3.05 -15.30
C PHE A 103 0.80 -3.93 -15.17
N VAL A 104 -0.33 -3.51 -15.74
CA VAL A 104 -1.57 -4.30 -15.80
C VAL A 104 -1.84 -4.70 -17.26
N HIS A 105 -1.09 -5.70 -17.74
CA HIS A 105 -1.10 -6.06 -19.16
C HIS A 105 -1.30 -7.54 -19.45
N SER A 106 -1.08 -8.42 -18.46
CA SER A 106 -1.17 -9.87 -18.67
C SER A 106 -2.63 -10.33 -18.83
N ASN A 107 -2.84 -11.29 -19.75
CA ASN A 107 -4.15 -11.86 -20.04
C ASN A 107 -4.41 -13.20 -19.34
N SER A 108 -3.41 -13.78 -18.68
CA SER A 108 -3.54 -15.09 -18.04
C SER A 108 -2.86 -15.16 -16.68
N VAL A 109 -3.50 -15.90 -15.77
CA VAL A 109 -2.91 -16.31 -14.47
C VAL A 109 -1.68 -17.22 -14.66
N SER A 110 -1.59 -17.90 -15.80
CA SER A 110 -0.46 -18.78 -16.12
C SER A 110 0.77 -18.04 -16.65
N ASP A 111 0.66 -16.75 -16.96
CA ASP A 111 1.79 -15.98 -17.48
C ASP A 111 2.83 -15.80 -16.38
N PRO A 112 4.10 -16.25 -16.55
CA PRO A 112 5.07 -16.27 -15.45
C PRO A 112 5.35 -14.91 -14.83
N TRP A 113 5.28 -13.83 -15.62
CA TRP A 113 5.49 -12.47 -15.15
C TRP A 113 4.28 -11.88 -14.40
N ALA A 114 3.14 -12.57 -14.36
CA ALA A 114 1.93 -12.18 -13.64
C ALA A 114 1.72 -13.01 -12.36
N GLN A 115 2.68 -13.86 -12.01
CA GLN A 115 2.68 -14.69 -10.80
C GLN A 115 3.57 -14.07 -9.74
N TRP A 116 3.04 -13.98 -8.52
CA TRP A 116 3.70 -13.34 -7.39
C TRP A 116 3.85 -14.34 -6.25
N ASP A 117 5.08 -14.44 -5.74
CA ASP A 117 5.34 -15.12 -4.48
C ASP A 117 4.86 -14.25 -3.32
N ILE A 118 4.19 -14.87 -2.36
CA ILE A 118 3.81 -14.22 -1.11
C ILE A 118 4.87 -14.51 -0.07
N VAL A 119 5.59 -13.46 0.30
CA VAL A 119 6.51 -13.47 1.43
C VAL A 119 5.79 -12.80 2.60
N SER A 120 5.25 -13.60 3.52
CA SER A 120 4.62 -13.13 4.75
C SER A 120 5.33 -13.67 5.99
N ASP A 121 5.31 -12.90 7.08
CA ASP A 121 5.72 -13.39 8.40
C ASP A 121 4.60 -14.18 9.09
N ASN A 122 3.38 -14.08 8.58
CA ASN A 122 2.23 -14.86 9.00
C ASN A 122 1.90 -15.92 7.94
N SER A 123 2.29 -17.17 8.21
CA SER A 123 2.07 -18.33 7.34
C SER A 123 0.59 -18.75 7.24
N ASN A 124 -0.29 -18.22 8.10
CA ASN A 124 -1.73 -18.52 8.13
C ASN A 124 -2.58 -17.52 7.33
N VAL A 125 -1.98 -16.55 6.64
CA VAL A 125 -2.73 -15.64 5.76
C VAL A 125 -3.16 -16.43 4.51
N GLY A 126 -4.46 -16.64 4.35
CA GLY A 126 -5.03 -17.24 3.15
C GLY A 126 -4.59 -16.45 1.91
N ARG A 127 -3.90 -17.13 0.98
CA ARG A 127 -3.19 -16.47 -0.14
C ARG A 127 -4.16 -15.78 -1.09
N CYS A 128 -5.16 -16.51 -1.55
CA CYS A 128 -6.39 -15.96 -2.07
C CYS A 128 -7.50 -16.73 -1.37
N VAL A 129 -8.19 -16.11 -0.41
CA VAL A 129 -9.41 -16.73 0.11
C VAL A 129 -10.41 -16.63 -1.04
N ALA A 130 -10.60 -17.72 -1.79
CA ALA A 130 -11.74 -17.84 -2.67
C ALA A 130 -12.96 -17.47 -1.82
N PRO A 131 -13.85 -16.56 -2.26
CA PRO A 131 -15.06 -16.31 -1.50
C PRO A 131 -15.70 -17.67 -1.32
N THR A 132 -15.70 -18.15 -0.07
CA THR A 132 -16.52 -19.30 0.29
C THR A 132 -17.91 -18.81 -0.01
N THR A 133 -18.40 -19.21 -1.19
CA THR A 133 -19.80 -19.07 -1.50
C THR A 133 -20.43 -19.89 -0.40
N LEU A 134 -20.94 -19.22 0.63
CA LEU A 134 -21.94 -19.83 1.48
C LEU A 134 -23.01 -20.19 0.47
N ALA A 135 -22.99 -21.45 0.02
CA ALA A 135 -24.09 -22.01 -0.74
C ALA A 135 -25.33 -21.59 0.05
N PRO A 136 -26.30 -20.89 -0.55
CA PRO A 136 -27.43 -20.37 0.20
C PRO A 136 -28.06 -21.55 0.91
N THR A 137 -27.82 -21.68 2.21
CA THR A 137 -28.46 -22.66 3.04
C THR A 137 -29.90 -22.21 3.04
N THR A 138 -30.67 -22.81 2.14
CA THR A 138 -32.11 -22.66 2.11
C THR A 138 -32.56 -23.40 3.36
N LEU A 139 -32.54 -22.72 4.50
CA LEU A 139 -33.24 -23.18 5.69
C LEU A 139 -34.70 -23.13 5.28
N THR A 140 -35.23 -24.24 4.79
CA THR A 140 -36.67 -24.45 4.69
C THR A 140 -37.22 -24.26 6.10
N PRO A 141 -37.93 -23.17 6.40
CA PRO A 141 -38.53 -23.03 7.72
C PRO A 141 -39.63 -24.09 7.80
N THR A 142 -39.49 -25.02 8.75
CA THR A 142 -40.61 -25.86 9.19
C THR A 142 -41.76 -24.92 9.58
N PRO A 143 -42.99 -25.12 9.06
CA PRO A 143 -44.10 -24.21 9.35
C PRO A 143 -44.50 -24.37 10.82
N THR A 144 -44.05 -23.44 11.66
CA THR A 144 -44.59 -23.28 13.02
C THR A 144 -45.75 -22.30 12.95
N THR A 145 -46.95 -22.83 13.14
CA THR A 145 -48.18 -22.07 13.31
C THR A 145 -48.11 -21.30 14.62
N THR A 146 -47.85 -19.99 14.57
CA THR A 146 -47.94 -19.13 15.75
C THR A 146 -48.99 -18.05 15.53
N THR A 147 -49.99 -18.09 16.39
CA THR A 147 -51.17 -17.23 16.45
C THR A 147 -50.82 -15.74 16.52
N LYS A 148 -51.60 -14.95 15.78
CA LYS A 148 -51.48 -13.49 15.61
C LYS A 148 -51.63 -12.70 16.91
N THR A 149 -50.71 -11.77 17.13
CA THR A 149 -50.95 -10.51 17.86
C THR A 149 -50.51 -9.36 16.94
N PRO A 150 -51.39 -8.42 16.54
CA PRO A 150 -50.97 -7.30 15.71
C PRO A 150 -50.13 -6.30 16.53
N ALA A 151 -48.90 -6.05 16.07
CA ALA A 151 -48.05 -4.96 16.55
C ALA A 151 -48.46 -3.62 15.89
N PRO A 152 -48.27 -2.48 16.56
CA PRO A 152 -48.73 -1.18 16.07
C PRO A 152 -48.02 -0.78 14.76
N THR A 153 -48.82 -0.41 13.76
CA THR A 153 -48.35 0.16 12.50
C THR A 153 -47.94 1.62 12.68
N THR A 154 -46.64 1.89 12.62
CA THR A 154 -46.10 3.23 12.33
C THR A 154 -45.82 3.33 10.84
N THR A 155 -46.68 4.07 10.12
CA THR A 155 -46.44 4.46 8.73
C THR A 155 -45.52 5.67 8.69
N THR A 156 -44.25 5.46 8.37
CA THR A 156 -43.32 6.53 7.98
C THR A 156 -43.67 6.99 6.56
N PRO A 157 -44.00 8.27 6.33
CA PRO A 157 -44.26 8.76 4.98
C PRO A 157 -42.98 8.70 4.13
N ALA A 158 -43.14 8.30 2.87
CA ALA A 158 -42.05 8.21 1.90
C ALA A 158 -41.43 9.60 1.64
N PRO A 159 -40.09 9.71 1.55
CA PRO A 159 -39.45 10.98 1.23
C PRO A 159 -39.77 11.36 -0.24
N THR A 160 -40.53 12.44 -0.43
CA THR A 160 -40.70 13.07 -1.75
C THR A 160 -39.49 13.94 -2.04
N THR A 161 -38.61 13.47 -2.91
CA THR A 161 -37.49 14.25 -3.46
C THR A 161 -37.94 14.87 -4.78
N THR A 162 -38.19 16.19 -4.78
CA THR A 162 -38.36 16.95 -6.03
C THR A 162 -37.00 17.41 -6.50
N THR A 163 -36.47 16.79 -7.56
CA THR A 163 -35.27 17.24 -8.26
C THR A 163 -35.58 18.57 -8.98
N PRO A 164 -34.91 19.69 -8.66
CA PRO A 164 -35.05 20.90 -9.46
C PRO A 164 -34.43 20.69 -10.84
N THR A 165 -35.17 21.06 -11.88
CA THR A 165 -34.69 21.04 -13.27
C THR A 165 -33.49 21.99 -13.40
N PRO A 166 -32.33 21.55 -13.93
CA PRO A 166 -31.18 22.42 -14.09
C PRO A 166 -31.46 23.47 -15.17
N THR A 167 -31.46 24.74 -14.78
CA THR A 167 -31.54 25.87 -15.73
C THR A 167 -30.12 26.32 -16.07
N THR A 168 -29.62 25.91 -17.24
CA THR A 168 -28.37 26.41 -17.80
C THR A 168 -28.63 27.67 -18.64
N THR A 169 -28.20 28.82 -18.15
CA THR A 169 -28.08 30.04 -18.96
C THR A 169 -26.66 30.12 -19.51
N THR A 170 -26.51 29.89 -20.81
CA THR A 170 -25.25 30.10 -21.54
C THR A 170 -25.06 31.61 -21.79
N PRO A 171 -24.02 32.25 -21.24
CA PRO A 171 -23.72 33.63 -21.60
C PRO A 171 -23.25 33.68 -23.07
N ALA A 172 -23.74 34.68 -23.81
CA ALA A 172 -23.36 34.90 -25.20
C ALA A 172 -21.85 35.25 -25.30
N PRO A 173 -21.12 34.73 -26.31
CA PRO A 173 -19.71 35.01 -26.47
C PRO A 173 -19.49 36.48 -26.87
N THR A 174 -18.70 37.21 -26.09
CA THR A 174 -18.20 38.54 -26.45
C THR A 174 -16.80 38.43 -27.06
N THR A 175 -16.70 38.68 -28.36
CA THR A 175 -15.43 38.82 -29.08
C THR A 175 -15.06 40.28 -29.18
N THR A 176 -14.01 40.70 -28.47
CA THR A 176 -13.34 41.98 -28.68
C THR A 176 -12.08 41.75 -29.50
N THR A 177 -12.13 42.17 -30.77
CA THR A 177 -10.97 42.18 -31.67
C THR A 177 -10.15 43.45 -31.41
N PRO A 178 -8.89 43.38 -30.92
CA PRO A 178 -8.04 44.55 -30.83
C PRO A 178 -7.64 45.03 -32.24
N ALA A 179 -7.63 46.35 -32.44
CA ALA A 179 -7.23 46.97 -33.70
C ALA A 179 -5.73 46.78 -33.98
N PRO A 180 -5.32 46.55 -35.24
CA PRO A 180 -3.92 46.31 -35.58
C PRO A 180 -3.11 47.61 -35.49
N THR A 181 -2.02 47.59 -34.72
CA THR A 181 -1.00 48.64 -34.69
C THR A 181 0.18 48.26 -35.59
N THR A 182 0.30 48.93 -36.74
CA THR A 182 1.48 48.84 -37.61
C THR A 182 2.58 49.74 -37.10
N THR A 183 3.71 49.15 -36.69
CA THR A 183 4.95 49.88 -36.42
C THR A 183 5.99 49.43 -37.44
N THR A 184 6.25 50.27 -38.44
CA THR A 184 7.31 50.03 -39.44
C THR A 184 8.66 50.41 -38.83
N LYS A 185 9.52 49.42 -38.58
CA LYS A 185 10.96 49.64 -38.40
C LYS A 185 11.72 48.82 -39.44
N THR A 186 12.40 49.54 -40.32
CA THR A 186 13.39 49.05 -41.28
C THR A 186 14.51 48.29 -40.56
N PRO A 187 14.82 47.03 -40.92
CA PRO A 187 16.03 46.37 -40.45
C PRO A 187 17.23 46.73 -41.35
N ALA A 188 18.30 47.23 -40.74
CA ALA A 188 19.65 47.18 -41.31
C ALA A 188 20.23 45.77 -41.06
N PRO A 189 21.06 45.21 -41.96
CA PRO A 189 21.63 43.89 -41.75
C PRO A 189 22.85 43.98 -40.83
N THR A 190 22.80 43.32 -39.68
CA THR A 190 23.99 43.03 -38.89
C THR A 190 24.00 41.55 -38.52
N THR A 191 24.97 40.85 -39.11
CA THR A 191 25.41 39.52 -38.70
C THR A 191 26.23 39.64 -37.43
N THR A 192 25.74 39.08 -36.33
CA THR A 192 26.57 38.83 -35.14
C THR A 192 26.15 37.51 -34.51
N THR A 193 26.98 36.49 -34.75
CA THR A 193 26.95 35.22 -34.03
C THR A 193 27.65 35.43 -32.69
N THR A 194 26.91 35.43 -31.59
CA THR A 194 27.49 35.35 -30.24
C THR A 194 27.05 34.05 -29.58
N THR A 195 28.00 33.11 -29.55
CA THR A 195 27.95 31.90 -28.72
C THR A 195 27.96 32.32 -27.25
N PRO A 196 26.96 31.95 -26.43
CA PRO A 196 27.05 32.17 -24.99
C PRO A 196 28.12 31.24 -24.39
N ALA A 197 29.06 31.81 -23.64
CA ALA A 197 30.06 31.06 -22.88
C ALA A 197 29.37 30.25 -21.77
N PRO A 198 29.85 29.03 -21.44
CA PRO A 198 29.28 28.22 -20.39
C PRO A 198 29.48 28.90 -19.03
N THR A 199 28.39 29.19 -18.33
CA THR A 199 28.43 29.64 -16.94
C THR A 199 28.44 28.43 -16.00
N THR A 200 29.61 28.16 -15.42
CA THR A 200 29.77 27.18 -14.33
C THR A 200 29.46 27.86 -13.00
N THR A 201 28.35 27.51 -12.37
CA THR A 201 28.03 27.96 -11.01
C THR A 201 28.53 26.92 -10.02
N THR A 202 29.72 27.13 -9.47
CA THR A 202 30.25 26.34 -8.35
C THR A 202 29.55 26.82 -7.07
N GLN A 203 28.68 25.99 -6.50
CA GLN A 203 28.12 26.24 -5.17
C GLN A 203 29.23 26.07 -4.11
N ALA A 204 29.33 27.01 -3.18
CA ALA A 204 30.26 26.92 -2.05
C ALA A 204 29.84 25.75 -1.13
N PRO A 205 30.79 24.96 -0.60
CA PRO A 205 30.47 23.86 0.31
C PRO A 205 29.92 24.43 1.62
N THR A 206 28.68 24.07 1.94
CA THR A 206 28.08 24.31 3.27
C THR A 206 28.45 23.17 4.20
N THR A 207 29.30 23.44 5.18
CA THR A 207 29.63 22.50 6.25
C THR A 207 28.64 22.69 7.40
N THR A 208 27.72 21.75 7.59
CA THR A 208 26.87 21.69 8.78
C THR A 208 27.58 20.87 9.85
N THR A 209 28.19 21.53 10.83
CA THR A 209 28.73 20.90 12.04
C THR A 209 27.58 20.51 12.95
N LEU A 210 27.28 19.21 13.04
CA LEU A 210 26.39 18.69 14.08
C LEU A 210 27.16 18.64 15.40
N THR A 211 26.57 19.22 16.45
CA THR A 211 27.10 19.08 17.81
C THR A 211 26.93 17.63 18.29
N PRO A 212 27.97 16.99 18.85
CA PRO A 212 27.82 15.64 19.39
C PRO A 212 26.92 15.69 20.63
N THR A 213 25.74 15.08 20.53
CA THR A 213 24.89 14.82 21.69
C THR A 213 25.33 13.49 22.27
N THR A 214 25.99 13.52 23.42
CA THR A 214 26.33 12.33 24.21
C THR A 214 25.04 11.74 24.77
N ALA A 215 24.58 10.64 24.18
CA ALA A 215 23.58 9.79 24.81
C ALA A 215 24.28 8.88 25.83
N THR A 216 23.98 9.09 27.11
CA THR A 216 24.34 8.17 28.18
C THR A 216 23.66 6.83 27.93
N PRO A 217 24.37 5.69 27.86
CA PRO A 217 23.73 4.39 27.80
C PRO A 217 23.05 4.09 29.14
N ALA A 218 21.74 3.89 29.11
CA ALA A 218 21.01 3.30 30.22
C ALA A 218 21.41 1.82 30.31
N THR A 219 22.13 1.44 31.37
CA THR A 219 22.37 0.06 31.73
C THR A 219 21.05 -0.56 32.21
N THR A 220 20.42 -1.37 31.37
CA THR A 220 19.37 -2.30 31.78
C THR A 220 20.02 -3.49 32.47
N GLN A 221 19.90 -3.53 33.79
CA GLN A 221 20.26 -4.68 34.62
C GLN A 221 19.26 -5.81 34.38
N PRO A 222 19.70 -7.06 34.10
CA PRO A 222 18.81 -8.21 34.07
C PRO A 222 18.34 -8.55 35.49
N GLY A 223 17.04 -8.80 35.62
CA GLY A 223 16.37 -9.21 36.85
C GLY A 223 16.93 -10.55 37.36
N TYR A 224 17.21 -10.57 38.66
CA TYR A 224 17.39 -11.77 39.45
C TYR A 224 16.19 -11.82 40.40
N ASP A 225 15.30 -12.77 40.16
CA ASP A 225 14.20 -13.13 41.04
C ASP A 225 14.80 -13.75 42.32
N ASP A 226 14.59 -13.11 43.46
CA ASP A 226 14.82 -13.68 44.79
C ASP A 226 13.52 -13.59 45.60
N PRO A 227 12.91 -14.73 46.00
CA PRO A 227 11.74 -14.74 46.84
C PRO A 227 12.16 -14.64 48.31
N THR A 228 11.83 -13.52 48.97
CA THR A 228 11.92 -13.45 50.42
C THR A 228 10.80 -14.28 51.05
N ASP A 229 11.21 -15.44 51.54
CA ASP A 229 10.52 -16.28 52.52
C ASP A 229 10.46 -15.56 53.88
N ASP A 230 9.23 -15.24 54.30
CA ASP A 230 8.89 -14.83 55.65
C ASP A 230 8.60 -16.10 56.48
N THR A 231 9.56 -16.59 57.26
CA THR A 231 9.27 -17.38 58.48
C THR A 231 10.43 -17.33 59.49
N PRO A 232 10.17 -17.11 60.80
CA PRO A 232 11.16 -17.21 61.87
C PRO A 232 10.99 -18.46 62.76
N SER A 233 12.04 -18.73 63.55
CA SER A 233 12.16 -19.71 64.65
C SER A 233 12.47 -21.15 64.20
N ASP A 234 13.33 -21.95 64.82
CA ASP A 234 13.76 -22.05 66.22
C ASP A 234 15.00 -22.96 66.30
N ASP A 235 15.75 -22.89 67.42
CA ASP A 235 16.50 -23.98 68.09
C ASP A 235 17.23 -25.07 67.24
N THR A 236 18.50 -25.44 67.38
CA THR A 236 19.44 -25.60 68.50
C THR A 236 20.75 -26.22 67.93
N PRO A 237 21.88 -26.23 68.67
CA PRO A 237 23.18 -26.71 68.19
C PRO A 237 23.51 -28.14 68.65
N SER A 238 24.27 -28.91 67.88
CA SER A 238 25.16 -30.03 68.31
C SER A 238 25.92 -30.53 67.07
N ASP A 239 27.22 -30.29 66.96
CA ASP A 239 28.33 -31.13 67.45
C ASP A 239 28.50 -32.42 66.62
N ASP A 240 29.54 -32.44 65.78
CA ASP A 240 30.53 -33.52 65.69
C ASP A 240 31.39 -33.36 64.42
N THR A 241 32.69 -33.20 64.66
CA THR A 241 33.79 -33.46 63.72
C THR A 241 34.14 -34.96 63.78
N PRO A 242 35.18 -35.48 63.10
CA PRO A 242 35.57 -35.42 61.70
C PRO A 242 35.79 -36.86 61.13
N SER A 243 36.05 -37.01 59.83
CA SER A 243 36.79 -38.18 59.32
C SER A 243 37.38 -37.92 57.94
N ASP A 244 38.65 -37.55 57.96
CA ASP A 244 39.78 -38.09 57.20
C ASP A 244 39.58 -38.80 55.85
N ASP A 245 40.55 -38.45 54.99
CA ASP A 245 41.29 -39.31 54.07
C ASP A 245 40.68 -39.62 52.69
N ASN A 246 41.36 -39.15 51.64
CA ASN A 246 42.47 -39.90 51.04
C ASN A 246 42.68 -39.52 49.56
N THR A 247 43.93 -39.18 49.24
CA THR A 247 44.67 -39.24 47.94
C THR A 247 43.86 -39.50 46.65
N GLY A 248 43.98 -38.69 45.60
CA GLY A 248 45.24 -38.42 44.90
C GLY A 248 45.47 -39.45 43.78
N TYR A 249 45.12 -39.09 42.54
CA TYR A 249 45.91 -39.21 41.29
C TYR A 249 45.10 -38.64 40.12
#